data_AF-A0A965PD58-F1
#
_entry.id   AF-A0A965PD58-F1
#
_cell.length_a   1.000
_cell.length_b   1.000
_cell.length_c   1.000
_cell.angle_alpha   90.00
_cell.angle_beta   90.00
_cell.angle_gamma   90.00
#
_symmetry.space_group_name_H-M   'P 1'
#
loop_
_entity.id
_entity.type
_entity.pdbx_description
1 polymer ?
#
loop_
_entity_poly.entity_id
_entity_poly.type
_entity_poly.pdbx_seq_one_letter_code
_entity_poly.pdbx_strand_id
1 'polypeptide(L)'
;MSQLPTAYELALQRDWSNNRAGKQSARRRFVVDSINPAAALLANGIPKLNTEHPDLPNLRLDRYNIAANTDGTCSVDCEYSNDSRFVDLRQPNKDAPDWYHWGWSMRKVMVDIPIAVRSAILGNDLAGQQTTKKVWKIAKKQVAETRIIRPLQVRVKINNVRDLDVIAQQTDKLHVMPDGKTYRFEGANVTQVDDEGYYDISYTWERDEGTTFFPEANTEDVKYCVPVDVLGILIRYPYTVFVAYQVGNPETDLPKCDTQEVYESGNRRAGNNNDGLGWQLLPGAERII
;
A
#
# COMPACT_ATOMS: atom_id res chain seq x y z
N MET A 1 45.13 12.96 7.22
CA MET A 1 44.35 13.10 5.97
C MET A 1 44.91 12.10 4.99
N SER A 2 44.21 10.99 4.70
CA SER A 2 44.70 10.04 3.70
C SER A 2 44.51 10.66 2.31
N GLN A 3 45.60 10.79 1.57
CA GLN A 3 45.58 11.27 0.20
C GLN A 3 44.74 10.28 -0.63
N LEU A 4 43.70 10.76 -1.32
CA LEU A 4 42.90 9.91 -2.21
C LEU A 4 43.80 9.40 -3.35
N PRO A 5 43.62 8.14 -3.79
CA PRO A 5 44.39 7.59 -4.89
C PRO A 5 44.16 8.42 -6.16
N THR A 6 45.19 8.53 -7.00
CA THR A 6 45.13 9.30 -8.26
C THR A 6 44.75 8.35 -9.40
N ALA A 7 43.81 8.77 -10.24
CA ALA A 7 43.40 8.01 -11.42
C ALA A 7 44.17 8.48 -12.66
N TYR A 8 44.57 7.53 -13.50
CA TYR A 8 45.17 7.78 -14.81
C TYR A 8 44.24 7.23 -15.89
N GLU A 9 43.85 8.08 -16.84
CA GLU A 9 43.06 7.63 -17.98
C GLU A 9 43.93 6.81 -18.93
N LEU A 10 43.50 5.58 -19.24
CA LEU A 10 44.12 4.80 -20.29
C LEU A 10 43.61 5.34 -21.62
N ALA A 11 44.46 6.12 -22.29
CA ALA A 11 44.19 6.63 -23.63
C ALA A 11 44.31 5.51 -24.67
N LEU A 12 43.38 4.56 -24.67
CA LEU A 12 43.26 3.55 -25.72
C LEU A 12 41.80 3.14 -25.86
N GLN A 13 41.31 3.37 -27.08
CA GLN A 13 39.98 3.08 -27.63
C GLN A 13 38.90 4.14 -27.40
N ARG A 14 38.70 5.00 -28.42
CA ARG A 14 37.46 5.77 -28.61
C ARG A 14 36.34 4.80 -29.02
N ASP A 15 35.91 3.96 -28.09
CA ASP A 15 34.77 3.08 -28.28
C ASP A 15 33.49 3.88 -28.11
N TRP A 16 33.08 4.56 -29.18
CA TRP A 16 31.76 5.15 -29.27
C TRP A 16 30.96 4.48 -30.38
N SER A 17 29.67 4.26 -30.11
CA SER A 17 28.74 3.66 -31.06
C SER A 17 27.55 4.59 -31.28
N ASN A 18 27.01 4.60 -32.49
CA ASN A 18 25.77 5.30 -32.82
C ASN A 18 24.88 4.36 -33.63
N ASN A 19 23.62 4.21 -33.22
CA ASN A 19 22.65 3.39 -33.96
C ASN A 19 21.74 4.25 -34.85
N ARG A 20 20.97 3.60 -35.75
CA ARG A 20 20.02 4.29 -36.65
C ARG A 20 18.91 5.06 -35.93
N ALA A 21 18.69 4.82 -34.64
CA ALA A 21 17.73 5.53 -33.81
C ALA A 21 18.35 6.74 -33.08
N GLY A 22 19.57 7.16 -33.45
CA GLY A 22 20.26 8.31 -32.85
C GLY A 22 20.76 8.06 -31.42
N LYS A 23 20.77 6.80 -30.98
CA LYS A 23 21.23 6.45 -29.64
C LYS A 23 22.73 6.20 -29.66
N GLN A 24 23.43 6.85 -28.75
CA GLN A 24 24.88 6.90 -28.70
C GLN A 24 25.40 6.37 -27.37
N SER A 25 26.53 5.69 -27.41
CA SER A 25 27.26 5.23 -26.23
C SER A 25 28.74 5.52 -26.37
N ALA A 26 29.43 5.75 -25.26
CA ALA A 26 30.89 5.85 -25.22
C ALA A 26 31.43 5.18 -23.95
N ARG A 27 32.68 4.71 -23.98
CA ARG A 27 33.35 4.20 -22.79
C ARG A 27 34.70 4.91 -22.61
N ARG A 28 35.04 5.23 -21.37
CA ARG A 28 36.37 5.71 -20.96
C ARG A 28 36.90 4.81 -19.86
N ARG A 29 38.18 4.44 -19.93
CA ARG A 29 38.82 3.54 -18.96
C ARG A 29 39.87 4.29 -18.16
N PHE A 30 39.80 4.14 -16.84
CA PHE A 30 40.76 4.69 -15.90
C PHE A 30 41.46 3.57 -15.15
N VAL A 31 42.71 3.77 -14.79
CA VAL A 31 43.45 2.91 -13.86
C VAL A 31 43.72 3.71 -12.60
N VAL A 32 43.40 3.11 -11.47
CA VAL A 32 43.60 3.67 -10.15
C VAL A 32 44.58 2.79 -9.40
N ASP A 33 45.58 3.41 -8.78
CA ASP A 33 46.54 2.73 -7.90
C ASP A 33 45.88 2.42 -6.54
N SER A 34 44.97 1.44 -6.56
CA SER A 34 44.27 0.93 -5.39
C SER A 34 43.77 -0.48 -5.67
N ILE A 35 43.87 -1.35 -4.66
CA ILE A 35 43.26 -2.68 -4.66
C ILE A 35 41.79 -2.69 -4.19
N ASN A 36 41.28 -1.56 -3.67
CA ASN A 36 39.92 -1.48 -3.14
C ASN A 36 38.98 -0.83 -4.18
N PRO A 37 38.01 -1.57 -4.74
CA PRO A 37 37.07 -1.04 -5.74
C PRO A 37 36.28 0.19 -5.26
N ALA A 38 35.92 0.25 -3.97
CA ALA A 38 35.18 1.38 -3.40
C ALA A 38 36.07 2.64 -3.29
N ALA A 39 37.36 2.46 -2.96
CA ALA A 39 38.32 3.56 -2.94
C ALA A 39 38.67 4.03 -4.36
N ALA A 40 38.66 3.12 -5.34
CA ALA A 40 38.93 3.44 -6.74
C ALA A 40 37.87 4.37 -7.36
N LEU A 41 36.60 4.22 -6.98
CA LEU A 41 35.53 5.13 -7.42
C LEU A 41 35.64 6.55 -6.85
N LEU A 42 36.29 6.69 -5.70
CA LEU A 42 36.49 7.98 -5.02
C LEU A 42 37.83 8.63 -5.40
N ALA A 43 38.58 8.01 -6.32
CA ALA A 43 39.87 8.51 -6.78
C ALA A 43 39.74 9.86 -7.48
N ASN A 44 40.74 10.72 -7.29
CA ASN A 44 40.77 12.02 -7.94
C ASN A 44 41.00 11.82 -9.45
N GLY A 45 40.12 12.39 -10.27
CA GLY A 45 40.14 12.26 -11.74
C GLY A 45 39.07 11.34 -12.32
N ILE A 46 38.38 10.53 -11.50
CA ILE A 46 37.21 9.76 -11.96
C ILE A 46 36.01 10.69 -12.13
N PRO A 47 35.38 10.77 -13.32
CA PRO A 47 34.19 11.58 -13.53
C PRO A 47 33.03 11.10 -12.65
N LYS A 48 32.17 12.02 -12.19
CA LYS A 48 31.00 11.67 -11.36
C LYS A 48 29.83 11.18 -12.21
N LEU A 49 28.92 10.47 -11.59
CA LEU A 49 27.71 10.00 -12.27
C LEU A 49 26.94 11.20 -12.82
N ASN A 50 26.31 11.05 -13.99
CA ASN A 50 25.58 12.11 -14.70
C ASN A 50 26.45 13.32 -15.14
N THR A 51 27.78 13.19 -15.13
CA THR A 51 28.65 14.19 -15.76
C THR A 51 28.70 14.00 -17.27
N GLU A 52 28.87 15.11 -17.98
CA GLU A 52 29.04 15.16 -19.43
C GLU A 52 30.32 14.44 -19.87
N HIS A 53 30.26 13.74 -21.00
CA HIS A 53 31.48 13.27 -21.65
C HIS A 53 32.26 14.48 -22.21
N PRO A 54 33.57 14.62 -21.94
CA PRO A 54 34.36 15.81 -22.33
C PRO A 54 34.27 16.18 -23.82
N ASP A 55 34.28 15.17 -24.69
CA ASP A 55 34.24 15.36 -26.14
C ASP A 55 32.84 15.17 -26.78
N LEU A 56 31.87 14.66 -26.00
CA LEU A 56 30.54 14.29 -26.50
C LEU A 56 29.47 14.84 -25.55
N PRO A 57 29.14 16.14 -25.63
CA PRO A 57 28.31 16.82 -24.63
C PRO A 57 26.89 16.25 -24.46
N ASN A 58 26.43 15.47 -25.44
CA ASN A 58 25.14 14.81 -25.44
C ASN A 58 25.14 13.44 -24.71
N LEU A 59 26.30 12.98 -24.24
CA LEU A 59 26.43 11.76 -23.45
C LEU A 59 26.64 12.07 -21.97
N ARG A 60 25.97 11.31 -21.11
CA ARG A 60 26.12 11.38 -19.65
C ARG A 60 26.68 10.07 -19.13
N LEU A 61 27.50 10.14 -18.09
CA LEU A 61 28.01 8.96 -17.40
C LEU A 61 26.87 8.23 -16.68
N ASP A 62 26.57 7.00 -17.12
CA ASP A 62 25.46 6.18 -16.64
C ASP A 62 25.89 5.07 -15.68
N ARG A 63 27.10 4.52 -15.85
CA ARG A 63 27.57 3.35 -15.10
C ARG A 63 29.09 3.31 -14.99
N TYR A 64 29.56 2.69 -13.90
CA TYR A 64 30.94 2.24 -13.75
C TYR A 64 30.99 0.71 -13.80
N ASN A 65 31.99 0.15 -14.49
CA ASN A 65 32.40 -1.24 -14.29
C ASN A 65 33.81 -1.23 -13.71
N ILE A 66 34.02 -1.93 -12.59
CA ILE A 66 35.30 -1.91 -11.88
C ILE A 66 35.83 -3.33 -11.84
N ALA A 67 37.10 -3.49 -12.18
CA ALA A 67 37.82 -4.73 -12.05
C ALA A 67 39.11 -4.49 -11.26
N ALA A 68 39.30 -5.22 -10.17
CA ALA A 68 40.58 -5.27 -9.49
C ALA A 68 41.54 -6.16 -10.31
N ASN A 69 42.70 -5.63 -10.61
CA ASN A 69 43.75 -6.33 -11.35
C ASN A 69 44.69 -7.02 -10.36
N THR A 70 45.31 -8.11 -10.83
CA THR A 70 46.28 -8.88 -10.02
C THR A 70 47.58 -8.13 -9.74
N ASP A 71 47.81 -7.00 -10.41
CA ASP A 71 48.99 -6.15 -10.28
C ASP A 71 48.89 -5.10 -9.16
N GLY A 72 47.78 -5.10 -8.41
CA GLY A 72 47.56 -4.15 -7.32
C GLY A 72 46.76 -2.90 -7.72
N THR A 73 46.30 -2.80 -8.97
CA THR A 73 45.52 -1.66 -9.48
C THR A 73 44.03 -2.00 -9.65
N CYS A 74 43.18 -0.99 -9.78
CA CYS A 74 41.80 -1.12 -10.21
C CYS A 74 41.61 -0.47 -11.57
N SER A 75 40.98 -1.17 -12.51
CA SER A 75 40.45 -0.57 -13.74
C SER A 75 39.00 -0.14 -13.54
N VAL A 76 38.70 1.12 -13.85
CA VAL A 76 37.37 1.73 -13.78
C VAL A 76 36.93 2.10 -15.20
N ASP A 77 35.96 1.36 -15.73
CA ASP A 77 35.29 1.63 -17.00
C ASP A 77 34.07 2.50 -16.77
N CYS A 78 34.14 3.75 -17.21
CA CYS A 78 33.04 4.72 -17.21
C CYS A 78 32.24 4.58 -18.50
N GLU A 79 30.98 4.17 -18.40
CA GLU A 79 30.06 3.98 -19.53
C GLU A 79 29.08 5.14 -19.65
N TYR A 80 29.09 5.79 -20.81
CA TYR A 80 28.26 6.93 -21.12
C TYR A 80 27.18 6.55 -22.13
N SER A 81 25.98 7.10 -22.00
CA SER A 81 24.95 7.05 -23.05
C SER A 81 24.08 8.30 -23.08
N ASN A 82 23.25 8.41 -24.12
CA ASN A 82 22.21 9.44 -24.22
C ASN A 82 20.79 8.89 -23.94
N ASP A 83 20.67 7.61 -23.63
CA ASP A 83 19.39 6.93 -23.44
C ASP A 83 19.33 6.12 -22.13
N SER A 84 20.25 6.37 -21.21
CA SER A 84 20.36 5.73 -19.90
C SER A 84 20.36 4.21 -19.97
N ARG A 85 20.86 3.62 -21.06
CA ARG A 85 20.78 2.17 -21.30
C ARG A 85 21.61 1.31 -20.34
N PHE A 86 22.64 1.92 -19.73
CA PHE A 86 23.53 1.25 -18.78
C PHE A 86 23.14 1.53 -17.34
N VAL A 87 22.11 2.36 -17.12
CA VAL A 87 21.51 2.52 -15.80
C VAL A 87 20.94 1.16 -15.43
N ASP A 88 21.53 0.56 -14.40
CA ASP A 88 20.95 -0.59 -13.75
C ASP A 88 19.52 -0.19 -13.37
N LEU A 89 18.53 -0.86 -13.94
CA LEU A 89 17.14 -0.76 -13.52
C LEU A 89 17.13 -1.23 -12.08
N ARG A 90 17.34 -0.32 -11.12
CA ARG A 90 17.46 -0.57 -9.69
C ARG A 90 16.47 -1.66 -9.30
N GLN A 91 16.95 -2.89 -9.09
CA GLN A 91 16.21 -3.78 -8.21
C GLN A 91 16.27 -3.08 -6.85
N PRO A 92 15.11 -2.74 -6.25
CA PRO A 92 15.10 -2.18 -4.90
C PRO A 92 15.91 -3.11 -4.00
N ASN A 93 17.01 -2.62 -3.42
CA ASN A 93 17.83 -3.44 -2.53
C ASN A 93 17.00 -3.69 -1.27
N LYS A 94 16.36 -4.87 -1.20
CA LYS A 94 15.54 -5.28 -0.06
C LYS A 94 16.34 -5.27 1.25
N ASP A 95 17.65 -5.40 1.16
CA ASP A 95 18.54 -5.42 2.31
C ASP A 95 18.99 -4.04 2.80
N ALA A 96 18.56 -2.96 2.14
CA ALA A 96 18.84 -1.62 2.60
C ALA A 96 18.01 -1.28 3.88
N PRO A 97 18.60 -0.63 4.89
CA PRO A 97 17.89 -0.25 6.13
C PRO A 97 16.69 0.70 5.91
N ASP A 98 16.69 1.46 4.82
CA ASP A 98 15.64 2.39 4.40
C ASP A 98 14.67 1.77 3.38
N TRP A 99 14.78 0.46 3.10
CA TRP A 99 13.93 -0.19 2.12
C TRP A 99 12.46 -0.17 2.55
N TYR A 100 11.62 0.30 1.63
CA TYR A 100 10.18 0.15 1.73
C TYR A 100 9.57 -0.06 0.35
N HIS A 101 8.39 -0.67 0.34
CA HIS A 101 7.61 -0.89 -0.86
C HIS A 101 6.12 -0.78 -0.59
N TRP A 102 5.45 0.06 -1.38
CA TRP A 102 4.00 0.16 -1.40
C TRP A 102 3.41 -0.76 -2.44
N GLY A 103 2.37 -1.49 -2.07
CA GLY A 103 1.53 -2.17 -3.04
C GLY A 103 0.16 -1.55 -3.17
N TRP A 104 -0.57 -2.07 -4.14
CA TRP A 104 -1.96 -1.76 -4.39
C TRP A 104 -2.67 -3.07 -4.72
N SER A 105 -3.80 -3.32 -4.07
CA SER A 105 -4.66 -4.44 -4.42
C SER A 105 -6.12 -4.06 -4.21
N MET A 106 -7.02 -4.89 -4.71
CA MET A 106 -8.45 -4.78 -4.46
C MET A 106 -9.05 -6.16 -4.22
N ARG A 107 -10.08 -6.23 -3.38
CA ARG A 107 -10.88 -7.43 -3.20
C ARG A 107 -12.37 -7.11 -3.28
N LYS A 108 -13.15 -8.08 -3.76
CA LYS A 108 -14.62 -8.00 -3.71
C LYS A 108 -15.12 -8.64 -2.42
N VAL A 109 -16.00 -7.93 -1.71
CA VAL A 109 -16.64 -8.41 -0.48
C VAL A 109 -18.14 -8.40 -0.70
N MET A 110 -18.82 -9.48 -0.31
CA MET A 110 -20.28 -9.54 -0.31
C MET A 110 -20.78 -8.99 1.01
N VAL A 111 -21.55 -7.90 0.96
CA VAL A 111 -22.14 -7.27 2.14
C VAL A 111 -23.64 -7.61 2.18
N ASP A 112 -24.09 -8.04 3.35
CA ASP A 112 -25.51 -8.30 3.61
C ASP A 112 -26.26 -6.98 3.80
N ILE A 113 -27.16 -6.67 2.88
CA ILE A 113 -28.08 -5.54 2.96
C ILE A 113 -29.45 -6.06 3.42
N PRO A 114 -30.01 -5.53 4.52
CA PRO A 114 -31.32 -5.97 4.97
C PRO A 114 -32.43 -5.43 4.06
N ILE A 115 -33.36 -6.31 3.73
CA ILE A 115 -34.56 -6.02 2.95
C ILE A 115 -35.79 -6.49 3.73
N ALA A 116 -36.89 -5.77 3.58
CA ALA A 116 -38.21 -6.17 4.02
C ALA A 116 -38.88 -6.98 2.90
N VAL A 117 -39.33 -8.19 3.21
CA VAL A 117 -40.02 -9.08 2.28
C VAL A 117 -41.38 -9.48 2.85
N ARG A 118 -42.44 -9.42 2.04
CA ARG A 118 -43.74 -9.98 2.43
C ARG A 118 -43.72 -11.50 2.29
N SER A 119 -43.98 -12.17 3.41
CA SER A 119 -44.11 -13.62 3.50
C SER A 119 -45.49 -13.95 4.02
N ALA A 120 -46.09 -15.00 3.46
CA ALA A 120 -47.23 -15.65 4.09
C ALA A 120 -46.77 -16.34 5.39
N ILE A 121 -47.57 -16.21 6.45
CA ILE A 121 -47.50 -17.01 7.67
C ILE A 121 -48.87 -17.60 7.95
N LEU A 122 -48.89 -18.77 8.60
CA LEU A 122 -50.11 -19.36 9.13
C LEU A 122 -50.36 -18.79 10.53
N GLY A 123 -51.54 -18.22 10.74
CA GLY A 123 -52.00 -17.76 12.04
C GLY A 123 -53.38 -18.32 12.34
N ASN A 124 -53.72 -18.43 13.61
CA ASN A 124 -55.09 -18.76 14.00
C ASN A 124 -55.90 -17.46 14.07
N ASP A 125 -57.09 -17.45 13.49
CA ASP A 125 -58.04 -16.36 13.72
C ASP A 125 -58.66 -16.45 15.12
N LEU A 126 -59.50 -15.47 15.47
CA LEU A 126 -60.21 -15.44 16.76
C LEU A 126 -61.16 -16.63 16.98
N ALA A 127 -61.48 -17.38 15.91
CA ALA A 127 -62.31 -18.58 15.94
C ALA A 127 -61.49 -19.89 15.92
N GLY A 128 -60.16 -19.80 15.96
CA GLY A 128 -59.25 -20.95 15.96
C GLY A 128 -59.02 -21.60 14.59
N GLN A 129 -59.48 -20.98 13.49
CA GLN A 129 -59.20 -21.46 12.13
C GLN A 129 -57.82 -20.98 11.65
N GLN A 130 -57.08 -21.86 10.98
CA GLN A 130 -55.83 -21.49 10.32
C GLN A 130 -56.13 -20.59 9.12
N THR A 131 -55.65 -19.35 9.19
CA THR A 131 -55.71 -18.36 8.12
C THR A 131 -54.30 -18.02 7.68
N THR A 132 -54.13 -17.80 6.37
CA THR A 132 -52.85 -17.32 5.82
C THR A 132 -52.84 -15.81 5.86
N LYS A 133 -51.85 -15.22 6.53
CA LYS A 133 -51.65 -13.77 6.62
C LYS A 133 -50.33 -13.37 5.97
N LYS A 134 -50.31 -12.26 5.23
CA LYS A 134 -49.07 -11.67 4.71
C LYS A 134 -48.47 -10.75 5.77
N VAL A 135 -47.22 -11.01 6.16
CA VAL A 135 -46.44 -10.17 7.08
C VAL A 135 -45.10 -9.80 6.47
N TRP A 136 -44.58 -8.64 6.85
CA TRP A 136 -43.21 -8.26 6.59
C TRP A 136 -42.26 -9.08 7.45
N LYS A 137 -41.18 -9.54 6.81
CA LYS A 137 -40.04 -10.20 7.44
C LYS A 137 -38.76 -9.55 6.97
N ILE A 138 -37.76 -9.57 7.84
CA ILE A 138 -36.40 -9.16 7.48
C ILE A 138 -35.74 -10.31 6.75
N ALA A 139 -35.26 -10.04 5.55
CA ALA A 139 -34.38 -10.90 4.78
C ALA A 139 -33.10 -10.14 4.42
N LYS A 140 -32.16 -10.81 3.78
CA LYS A 140 -30.88 -10.24 3.38
C LYS A 140 -30.69 -10.37 1.89
N LYS A 141 -30.15 -9.32 1.27
CA LYS A 141 -29.69 -9.30 -0.11
C LYS A 141 -28.20 -9.01 -0.11
N GLN A 142 -27.42 -9.79 -0.85
CA GLN A 142 -25.99 -9.57 -0.91
C GLN A 142 -25.65 -8.58 -2.02
N VAL A 143 -24.86 -7.56 -1.68
CA VAL A 143 -24.32 -6.59 -2.64
C VAL A 143 -22.81 -6.73 -2.66
N ALA A 144 -22.23 -6.77 -3.85
CA ALA A 144 -20.79 -6.83 -4.01
C ALA A 144 -20.20 -5.42 -3.88
N GLU A 145 -19.28 -5.26 -2.94
CA GLU A 145 -18.49 -4.05 -2.75
C GLU A 145 -17.03 -4.30 -3.11
N THR A 146 -16.35 -3.28 -3.61
CA THR A 146 -14.90 -3.35 -3.85
C THR A 146 -14.18 -2.67 -2.69
N ARG A 147 -13.29 -3.41 -2.03
CA ARG A 147 -12.40 -2.91 -0.98
C ARG A 147 -11.03 -2.67 -1.58
N ILE A 148 -10.47 -1.49 -1.31
CA ILE A 148 -9.11 -1.16 -1.72
C ILE A 148 -8.16 -1.63 -0.62
N ILE A 149 -7.09 -2.33 -0.98
CA ILE A 149 -6.07 -2.81 -0.05
C ILE A 149 -4.75 -2.08 -0.34
N ARG A 150 -4.09 -1.67 0.73
CA ARG A 150 -2.81 -0.96 0.74
C ARG A 150 -1.81 -1.74 1.60
N PRO A 151 -0.99 -2.60 1.00
CA PRO A 151 0.12 -3.19 1.72
C PRO A 151 1.33 -2.24 1.73
N LEU A 152 2.02 -2.19 2.87
CA LEU A 152 3.33 -1.56 3.02
C LEU A 152 4.31 -2.61 3.54
N GLN A 153 5.42 -2.78 2.84
CA GLN A 153 6.53 -3.58 3.31
C GLN A 153 7.66 -2.65 3.73
N VAL A 154 8.24 -2.89 4.90
CA VAL A 154 9.35 -2.11 5.43
C VAL A 154 10.37 -3.04 6.05
N ARG A 155 11.64 -2.66 5.93
CA ARG A 155 12.70 -3.16 6.80
C ARG A 155 13.01 -2.12 7.87
N VAL A 156 13.06 -2.56 9.13
CA VAL A 156 13.34 -1.70 10.29
C VAL A 156 14.24 -2.41 11.28
N LYS A 157 15.07 -1.64 11.99
CA LYS A 157 15.87 -2.15 13.11
C LYS A 157 15.10 -1.96 14.41
N ILE A 158 14.92 -3.03 15.16
CA ILE A 158 14.16 -3.05 16.42
C ILE A 158 15.06 -3.64 17.51
N ASN A 159 15.26 -2.87 18.59
CA ASN A 159 16.11 -3.28 19.70
C ASN A 159 15.41 -4.26 20.66
N ASN A 160 14.07 -4.18 20.75
CA ASN A 160 13.27 -5.02 21.64
C ASN A 160 11.98 -5.47 20.93
N VAL A 161 11.77 -6.79 20.84
CA VAL A 161 10.59 -7.38 20.19
C VAL A 161 9.28 -6.86 20.80
N ARG A 162 9.26 -6.50 22.09
CA ARG A 162 8.07 -5.94 22.75
C ARG A 162 7.62 -4.60 22.17
N ASP A 163 8.51 -3.87 21.49
CA ASP A 163 8.14 -2.62 20.82
C ASP A 163 7.19 -2.90 19.64
N LEU A 164 7.10 -4.15 19.16
CA LEU A 164 6.16 -4.59 18.13
C LEU A 164 4.75 -4.87 18.68
N ASP A 165 4.54 -4.95 20.00
CA ASP A 165 3.21 -5.18 20.60
C ASP A 165 2.21 -4.07 20.24
N VAL A 166 2.71 -2.89 19.87
CA VAL A 166 1.90 -1.77 19.37
C VAL A 166 1.11 -2.14 18.11
N ILE A 167 1.64 -3.04 17.27
CA ILE A 167 0.97 -3.54 16.06
C ILE A 167 -0.33 -4.26 16.45
N ALA A 168 -0.26 -5.16 17.44
CA ALA A 168 -1.44 -5.85 17.95
C ALA A 168 -2.44 -4.86 18.55
N GLN A 169 -1.96 -3.85 19.28
CA GLN A 169 -2.83 -2.82 19.85
C GLN A 169 -3.53 -1.93 18.81
N GLN A 170 -3.01 -1.84 17.59
CA GLN A 170 -3.63 -1.07 16.50
C GLN A 170 -4.51 -1.90 15.57
N THR A 171 -4.41 -3.23 15.63
CA THR A 171 -5.17 -4.13 14.75
C THR A 171 -6.68 -3.88 14.88
N ASP A 172 -7.39 -3.91 13.75
CA ASP A 172 -8.82 -3.59 13.61
C ASP A 172 -9.23 -2.17 14.01
N LYS A 173 -8.27 -1.23 14.09
CA LYS A 173 -8.57 0.19 14.30
C LYS A 173 -8.56 0.98 12.99
N LEU A 174 -9.31 2.07 12.99
CA LEU A 174 -9.35 3.01 11.87
C LEU A 174 -8.19 4.01 11.94
N HIS A 175 -7.46 4.13 10.84
CA HIS A 175 -6.36 5.05 10.64
C HIS A 175 -6.71 6.07 9.56
N VAL A 176 -6.44 7.34 9.80
CA VAL A 176 -6.54 8.42 8.82
C VAL A 176 -5.16 8.63 8.20
N MET A 177 -5.03 8.30 6.93
CA MET A 177 -3.78 8.40 6.18
C MET A 177 -3.55 9.85 5.69
N PRO A 178 -2.34 10.22 5.25
CA PRO A 178 -2.03 11.56 4.73
C PRO A 178 -2.91 12.01 3.56
N ASP A 179 -3.50 11.07 2.81
CA ASP A 179 -4.50 11.34 1.77
C ASP A 179 -5.87 11.81 2.33
N GLY A 180 -5.99 11.93 3.65
CA GLY A 180 -7.20 12.33 4.37
C GLY A 180 -8.26 11.23 4.45
N LYS A 181 -7.97 10.03 3.95
CA LYS A 181 -8.93 8.92 3.91
C LYS A 181 -8.73 7.98 5.08
N THR A 182 -9.84 7.38 5.51
CA THR A 182 -9.87 6.41 6.60
C THR A 182 -9.70 5.00 6.08
N TYR A 183 -8.78 4.26 6.70
CA TYR A 183 -8.47 2.87 6.40
C TYR A 183 -8.56 2.03 7.68
N ARG A 184 -9.12 0.82 7.62
CA ARG A 184 -8.96 -0.16 8.69
C ARG A 184 -7.57 -0.78 8.61
N PHE A 185 -6.84 -0.78 9.70
CA PHE A 185 -5.60 -1.54 9.81
C PHE A 185 -5.92 -3.03 10.05
N GLU A 186 -5.66 -3.88 9.07
CA GLU A 186 -5.91 -5.34 9.18
C GLU A 186 -4.85 -6.04 10.04
N GLY A 187 -3.68 -5.41 10.22
CA GLY A 187 -2.57 -5.94 11.00
C GLY A 187 -1.27 -5.99 10.20
N ALA A 188 -0.32 -6.75 10.72
CA ALA A 188 0.98 -6.93 10.10
C ALA A 188 1.48 -8.37 10.20
N ASN A 189 2.34 -8.75 9.27
CA ASN A 189 3.23 -9.91 9.42
C ASN A 189 4.64 -9.40 9.70
N VAL A 190 5.32 -9.98 10.69
CA VAL A 190 6.65 -9.57 11.13
C VAL A 190 7.59 -10.78 11.08
N THR A 191 8.77 -10.61 10.49
CA THR A 191 9.78 -11.66 10.42
C THR A 191 11.16 -11.06 10.67
N GLN A 192 11.90 -11.63 11.62
CA GLN A 192 13.30 -11.27 11.84
C GLN A 192 14.15 -11.81 10.69
N VAL A 193 15.02 -10.97 10.15
CA VAL A 193 15.85 -11.33 8.97
C VAL A 193 17.31 -11.61 9.32
N ASP A 194 17.78 -11.10 10.45
CA ASP A 194 19.14 -11.31 10.94
C ASP A 194 19.23 -11.27 12.48
N ASP A 195 20.40 -11.65 12.99
CA ASP A 195 20.71 -11.61 14.43
C ASP A 195 21.06 -10.18 14.92
N GLU A 196 21.09 -9.19 14.03
CA GLU A 196 21.39 -7.78 14.35
C GLU A 196 20.14 -6.96 14.71
N GLY A 197 18.98 -7.61 14.72
CA GLY A 197 17.70 -7.01 15.11
C GLY A 197 16.98 -6.32 13.98
N TYR A 198 17.23 -6.69 12.72
CA TYR A 198 16.40 -6.24 11.60
C TYR A 198 15.17 -7.13 11.42
N TYR A 199 14.04 -6.49 11.12
CA TYR A 199 12.76 -7.12 10.88
C TYR A 199 12.17 -6.63 9.56
N ASP A 200 11.70 -7.57 8.75
CA ASP A 200 10.80 -7.30 7.64
C ASP A 200 9.36 -7.28 8.19
N ILE A 201 8.67 -6.15 8.01
CA ILE A 201 7.28 -5.98 8.42
C ILE A 201 6.42 -5.72 7.20
N SER A 202 5.33 -6.47 7.06
CA SER A 202 4.31 -6.29 6.02
C SER A 202 3.00 -5.86 6.67
N TYR A 203 2.70 -4.58 6.61
CA TYR A 203 1.44 -3.99 7.07
C TYR A 203 0.37 -4.06 5.98
N THR A 204 -0.90 -4.20 6.39
CA THR A 204 -2.04 -4.15 5.47
C THR A 204 -3.13 -3.23 5.98
N TRP A 205 -3.58 -2.32 5.11
CA TRP A 205 -4.75 -1.49 5.34
C TRP A 205 -5.82 -1.75 4.30
N GLU A 206 -7.07 -1.74 4.74
CA GLU A 206 -8.25 -1.88 3.90
C GLU A 206 -9.08 -0.59 3.93
N ARG A 207 -9.55 -0.16 2.75
CA ARG A 207 -10.53 0.91 2.61
C ARG A 207 -11.92 0.37 2.31
N ASP A 208 -12.86 0.69 3.20
CA ASP A 208 -14.29 0.61 2.97
C ASP A 208 -14.80 1.98 2.49
N GLU A 209 -15.48 2.03 1.33
CA GLU A 209 -16.10 3.25 0.79
C GLU A 209 -17.61 3.33 1.02
N GLY A 210 -18.22 2.32 1.65
CA GLY A 210 -19.66 2.20 1.79
C GLY A 210 -20.32 1.46 0.63
N THR A 211 -21.66 1.44 0.66
CA THR A 211 -22.51 1.04 -0.47
C THR A 211 -23.29 2.26 -0.93
N THR A 212 -23.20 2.63 -2.19
CA THR A 212 -24.02 3.70 -2.80
C THR A 212 -24.90 3.18 -3.93
N PHE A 213 -24.60 2.01 -4.47
CA PHE A 213 -25.39 1.35 -5.50
C PHE A 213 -26.19 0.20 -4.90
N PHE A 214 -27.52 0.36 -4.89
CA PHE A 214 -28.46 -0.66 -4.47
C PHE A 214 -29.26 -1.12 -5.69
N PRO A 215 -29.17 -2.40 -6.09
CA PRO A 215 -29.95 -2.91 -7.21
C PRO A 215 -31.43 -2.78 -6.90
N GLU A 216 -32.28 -2.42 -7.88
CA GLU A 216 -33.70 -2.17 -7.60
C GLU A 216 -34.38 -3.33 -6.86
N ALA A 217 -35.19 -2.98 -5.86
CA ALA A 217 -36.10 -3.89 -5.18
C ALA A 217 -37.46 -3.82 -5.91
N ASN A 218 -37.53 -4.39 -7.12
CA ASN A 218 -38.64 -4.15 -8.05
C ASN A 218 -39.89 -5.00 -7.78
N THR A 219 -40.44 -5.00 -6.57
CA THR A 219 -41.78 -5.60 -6.33
C THR A 219 -42.50 -4.96 -5.16
N GLU A 220 -43.83 -4.95 -5.17
CA GLU A 220 -44.64 -4.50 -4.02
C GLU A 220 -44.35 -5.28 -2.72
N ASP A 221 -43.92 -6.53 -2.87
CA ASP A 221 -43.65 -7.46 -1.78
C ASP A 221 -42.17 -7.43 -1.30
N VAL A 222 -41.30 -6.57 -1.86
CA VAL A 222 -39.89 -6.42 -1.43
C VAL A 222 -39.48 -4.95 -1.38
N LYS A 223 -38.97 -4.49 -0.24
CA LYS A 223 -38.49 -3.11 -0.05
C LYS A 223 -37.16 -3.08 0.69
N TYR A 224 -36.35 -2.07 0.44
CA TYR A 224 -35.22 -1.79 1.32
C TYR A 224 -35.69 -1.18 2.62
N CYS A 225 -35.05 -1.55 3.73
CA CYS A 225 -35.28 -0.94 5.04
C CYS A 225 -34.15 0.03 5.44
N VAL A 226 -33.17 0.26 4.56
CA VAL A 226 -31.97 1.06 4.83
C VAL A 226 -32.26 2.58 4.79
N PRO A 227 -31.49 3.38 5.54
CA PRO A 227 -31.56 4.84 5.47
C PRO A 227 -31.23 5.39 4.08
N VAL A 228 -31.77 6.56 3.79
CA VAL A 228 -31.45 7.37 2.61
C VAL A 228 -30.58 8.57 3.00
N ASP A 229 -29.73 9.02 2.09
CA ASP A 229 -28.98 10.26 2.23
C ASP A 229 -29.87 11.51 2.04
N VAL A 230 -29.26 12.70 2.10
CA VAL A 230 -29.96 13.99 1.90
C VAL A 230 -30.56 14.15 0.50
N LEU A 231 -30.14 13.33 -0.47
CA LEU A 231 -30.64 13.30 -1.84
C LEU A 231 -31.69 12.20 -2.05
N GLY A 232 -32.06 11.45 -1.01
CA GLY A 232 -33.02 10.35 -1.08
C GLY A 232 -32.43 9.06 -1.64
N ILE A 233 -31.11 8.94 -1.73
CA ILE A 233 -30.40 7.78 -2.26
C ILE A 233 -30.06 6.83 -1.12
N LEU A 234 -30.32 5.53 -1.31
CA LEU A 234 -29.93 4.51 -0.34
C LEU A 234 -28.41 4.50 -0.17
N ILE A 235 -27.94 4.53 1.08
CA ILE A 235 -26.51 4.57 1.38
C ILE A 235 -26.17 3.71 2.61
N ARG A 236 -25.04 3.00 2.52
CA ARG A 236 -24.31 2.49 3.69
C ARG A 236 -23.03 3.31 3.83
N TYR A 237 -22.81 3.91 4.99
CA TYR A 237 -21.59 4.67 5.26
C TYR A 237 -20.37 3.74 5.41
N PRO A 238 -19.15 4.21 5.08
CA PRO A 238 -17.90 3.48 5.34
C PRO A 238 -17.83 2.90 6.76
N TYR A 239 -17.35 1.67 6.90
CA TYR A 239 -17.11 0.99 8.19
C TYR A 239 -18.35 0.87 9.09
N THR A 240 -19.54 0.91 8.50
CA THR A 240 -20.80 0.66 9.20
C THR A 240 -21.46 -0.63 8.75
N VAL A 241 -22.25 -1.23 9.63
CA VAL A 241 -23.17 -2.31 9.31
C VAL A 241 -24.60 -1.85 9.51
N PHE A 242 -25.51 -2.48 8.78
CA PHE A 242 -26.93 -2.29 8.94
C PHE A 242 -27.48 -3.23 10.02
N VAL A 243 -28.24 -2.67 10.95
CA VAL A 243 -28.95 -3.42 11.99
C VAL A 243 -30.44 -3.24 11.74
N ALA A 244 -31.06 -4.26 11.15
CA ALA A 244 -32.50 -4.26 10.88
C ALA A 244 -33.29 -4.91 12.02
N TYR A 245 -34.44 -4.33 12.32
CA TYR A 245 -35.33 -4.80 13.38
C TYR A 245 -36.80 -4.48 13.05
N GLN A 246 -37.71 -5.30 13.56
CA GLN A 246 -39.15 -5.09 13.40
C GLN A 246 -39.68 -4.33 14.62
N VAL A 247 -40.38 -3.23 14.39
CA VAL A 247 -41.17 -2.52 15.41
C VAL A 247 -42.60 -2.42 14.93
N GLY A 248 -43.56 -2.58 15.84
CA GLY A 248 -44.98 -2.48 15.51
C GLY A 248 -45.56 -3.78 14.91
N ASN A 249 -46.69 -3.64 14.22
CA ASN A 249 -47.42 -4.77 13.66
C ASN A 249 -46.81 -5.20 12.32
N PRO A 250 -46.23 -6.40 12.18
CA PRO A 250 -45.59 -6.83 10.94
C PRO A 250 -46.57 -7.05 9.77
N GLU A 251 -47.90 -7.06 10.00
CA GLU A 251 -48.89 -7.07 8.91
C GLU A 251 -48.92 -5.73 8.13
N THR A 252 -48.67 -4.61 8.82
CA THR A 252 -48.79 -3.24 8.28
C THR A 252 -47.45 -2.50 8.24
N ASP A 253 -46.61 -2.70 9.24
CA ASP A 253 -45.44 -1.88 9.51
C ASP A 253 -44.18 -2.50 8.92
N LEU A 254 -43.45 -1.70 8.15
CA LEU A 254 -42.19 -2.10 7.55
C LEU A 254 -41.10 -2.25 8.64
N PRO A 255 -40.22 -3.26 8.52
CA PRO A 255 -38.97 -3.29 9.26
C PRO A 255 -38.18 -1.98 9.12
N LYS A 256 -37.52 -1.59 10.21
CA LYS A 256 -36.62 -0.43 10.26
C LYS A 256 -35.17 -0.90 10.23
N CYS A 257 -34.26 0.02 9.91
CA CYS A 257 -32.84 -0.23 9.94
C CYS A 257 -32.08 0.97 10.49
N ASP A 258 -31.14 0.69 11.38
CA ASP A 258 -30.14 1.66 11.84
C ASP A 258 -28.75 1.28 11.33
N THR A 259 -27.82 2.23 11.40
CA THR A 259 -26.40 2.02 11.09
C THR A 259 -25.60 1.95 12.38
N GLN A 260 -24.70 0.97 12.46
CA GLN A 260 -23.77 0.81 13.58
C GLN A 260 -22.33 0.84 13.08
N GLU A 261 -21.48 1.62 13.73
CA GLU A 261 -20.03 1.62 13.49
C GLU A 261 -19.39 0.31 13.96
N VAL A 262 -18.49 -0.24 13.15
CA VAL A 262 -17.87 -1.55 13.42
C VAL A 262 -16.52 -1.43 14.12
N TYR A 263 -15.80 -0.33 13.87
CA TYR A 263 -14.41 -0.18 14.28
C TYR A 263 -14.21 1.10 15.07
N GLU A 264 -13.35 1.03 16.09
CA GLU A 264 -12.91 2.21 16.82
C GLU A 264 -11.79 2.93 16.06
N SER A 265 -11.73 4.26 16.19
CA SER A 265 -10.58 5.03 15.72
C SER A 265 -9.31 4.66 16.50
N GLY A 266 -8.17 4.65 15.80
CA GLY A 266 -6.86 4.48 16.39
C GLY A 266 -6.55 5.57 17.42
N ASN A 267 -6.07 5.13 18.59
CA ASN A 267 -5.57 5.92 19.73
C ASN A 267 -6.60 6.53 20.71
N ARG A 268 -6.91 5.80 21.79
CA ARG A 268 -7.65 6.29 22.99
C ARG A 268 -6.73 6.82 24.11
N ARG A 269 -5.39 6.65 24.02
CA ARG A 269 -4.47 6.84 25.16
C ARG A 269 -3.61 8.10 25.13
N ALA A 270 -3.61 8.89 24.04
CA ALA A 270 -2.71 10.04 23.90
C ALA A 270 -3.32 11.41 24.25
N GLY A 271 -4.52 11.46 24.86
CA GLY A 271 -5.11 12.74 25.32
C GLY A 271 -5.49 13.72 24.19
N ASN A 272 -5.32 13.32 22.94
CA ASN A 272 -5.82 13.94 21.74
C ASN A 272 -6.95 13.06 21.19
N ASN A 273 -8.14 13.64 21.12
CA ASN A 273 -9.36 12.93 20.75
C ASN A 273 -9.31 12.52 19.27
N ASN A 274 -9.50 11.23 18.98
CA ASN A 274 -9.97 10.72 17.67
C ASN A 274 -9.18 11.14 16.41
N ASP A 275 -7.87 11.35 16.47
CA ASP A 275 -7.13 11.82 15.28
C ASP A 275 -6.94 10.74 14.20
N GLY A 276 -7.17 9.46 14.51
CA GLY A 276 -6.95 8.37 13.58
C GLY A 276 -5.47 8.20 13.19
N LEU A 277 -4.54 8.80 13.94
CA LEU A 277 -3.10 8.77 13.64
C LEU A 277 -2.40 7.56 14.26
N GLY A 278 -3.17 6.50 14.58
CA GLY A 278 -2.63 5.26 15.16
C GLY A 278 -1.54 4.60 14.31
N TRP A 279 -1.49 4.88 13.01
CA TRP A 279 -0.42 4.43 12.11
C TRP A 279 0.95 5.01 12.48
N GLN A 280 1.03 6.19 13.07
CA GLN A 280 2.30 6.84 13.47
C GLN A 280 3.02 6.08 14.58
N LEU A 281 2.29 5.23 15.30
CA LEU A 281 2.85 4.39 16.35
C LEU A 281 3.48 3.10 15.80
N LEU A 282 3.27 2.79 14.52
CA LEU A 282 3.77 1.56 13.90
C LEU A 282 5.22 1.76 13.43
N PRO A 283 6.15 0.84 13.76
CA PRO A 283 7.53 0.96 13.31
C PRO A 283 7.68 0.97 11.79
N GLY A 284 8.37 1.96 11.23
CA GLY A 284 8.59 2.09 9.79
C GLY A 284 7.41 2.72 9.03
N ALA A 285 6.29 2.99 9.71
CA ALA A 285 5.12 3.61 9.10
C ALA A 285 5.25 5.13 8.92
N GLU A 286 6.33 5.76 9.39
CA GLU A 286 6.69 7.13 9.02
C GLU A 286 6.94 7.30 7.51
N ARG A 287 7.03 6.19 6.76
CA ARG A 287 7.14 6.11 5.30
C ARG A 287 5.79 6.18 4.58
N ILE A 288 4.69 6.34 5.33
CA ILE A 288 3.38 6.67 4.79
C ILE A 288 3.40 8.14 4.35
N ILE A 289 3.18 8.36 3.05
CA ILE A 289 3.17 9.67 2.37
C ILE A 289 1.78 10.01 1.82
#